data_AF-A0A4Q5R2U1-F1
#
_entry.id   AF-A0A4Q5R2U1-F1
#
_cell.length_a   1.000
_cell.length_b   1.000
_cell.length_c   1.000
_cell.angle_alpha   90.00
_cell.angle_beta   90.00
_cell.angle_gamma   90.00
#
_symmetry.space_group_name_H-M   'P 1'
#
loop_
_entity.id
_entity.type
_entity.pdbx_description
1 polymer ?
#
loop_
_entity_poly.entity_id
_entity_poly.type
_entity_poly.pdbx_seq_one_letter_code
_entity_poly.pdbx_strand_id
1 'polypeptide(L)'
;MARDPLATLIKVRQVACDESQRRLVEALVIEDKAEQESHRLELLIAQETEAATDIHGTDAMVEAFAAWLPEARRQVASARQLLLDRQAETMRRRAELTACKTALETVETLQKQRQDEARRVIDMVYARDLEDRPFKRDDSIINAPD
;
A
#
# COMPACT_ATOMS: atom_id res chain seq x y z
N MET A 1 -22.13 -12.18 -23.86
CA MET A 1 -20.93 -11.36 -23.65
C MET A 1 -19.87 -12.23 -23.00
N ALA A 2 -18.77 -12.54 -23.69
CA ALA A 2 -17.69 -13.33 -23.10
C ALA A 2 -17.10 -12.55 -21.92
N ARG A 3 -16.92 -13.20 -20.77
CA ARG A 3 -16.26 -12.58 -19.60
C ARG A 3 -14.83 -12.25 -19.98
N ASP A 4 -14.44 -10.98 -19.88
CA ASP A 4 -13.04 -10.57 -20.04
C ASP A 4 -12.25 -11.05 -18.81
N PRO A 5 -11.34 -12.03 -18.98
CA PRO A 5 -10.58 -12.60 -17.88
C PRO A 5 -9.61 -11.58 -17.26
N LEU A 6 -9.10 -10.62 -18.05
CA LEU A 6 -8.19 -9.59 -17.53
C LEU A 6 -8.95 -8.55 -16.72
N ALA A 7 -10.14 -8.14 -17.16
CA ALA A 7 -11.01 -7.28 -16.36
C ALA A 7 -11.38 -7.92 -15.01
N THR A 8 -11.57 -9.25 -14.98
CA THR A 8 -11.81 -9.99 -13.73
C THR A 8 -10.56 -10.01 -12.85
N LEU A 9 -9.38 -10.27 -13.43
CA LEU A 9 -8.11 -10.27 -12.71
C LEU A 9 -7.78 -8.90 -12.11
N ILE A 10 -8.02 -7.80 -12.84
CA ILE A 10 -7.85 -6.43 -12.35
C ILE A 10 -8.68 -6.21 -11.08
N LYS A 11 -9.96 -6.59 -11.09
CA LYS A 11 -10.83 -6.46 -9.91
C LYS A 11 -10.30 -7.25 -8.70
N VAL A 12 -9.83 -8.48 -8.91
CA VAL A 12 -9.22 -9.28 -7.84
C VAL A 12 -7.97 -8.61 -7.28
N ARG A 13 -7.12 -8.05 -8.16
CA ARG A 13 -5.91 -7.33 -7.75
C ARG A 13 -6.21 -6.03 -7.01
N GLN A 14 -7.24 -5.29 -7.41
CA GLN A 14 -7.73 -4.11 -6.69
C GLN A 14 -8.16 -4.46 -5.27
N VAL A 15 -8.97 -5.51 -5.10
CA VAL A 15 -9.39 -5.98 -3.77
C VAL A 15 -8.19 -6.38 -2.91
N ALA A 16 -7.20 -7.06 -3.48
CA ALA A 16 -5.98 -7.42 -2.76
C ALA A 16 -5.14 -6.18 -2.36
N CYS A 17 -5.05 -5.16 -3.22
CA CYS A 17 -4.42 -3.89 -2.87
C CYS A 17 -5.12 -3.19 -1.71
N ASP A 18 -6.46 -3.12 -1.75
CA ASP A 18 -7.26 -2.49 -0.71
C ASP A 18 -7.11 -3.22 0.63
N GLU A 19 -7.09 -4.55 0.61
CA GLU A 19 -6.85 -5.36 1.80
C GLU A 19 -5.44 -5.14 2.37
N SER A 20 -4.40 -5.17 1.53
CA SER A 20 -3.03 -4.88 1.95
C SER A 20 -2.89 -3.45 2.53
N GLN A 21 -3.62 -2.48 1.97
CA GLN A 21 -3.64 -1.12 2.50
C GLN A 21 -4.29 -1.07 3.89
N ARG A 22 -5.42 -1.75 4.11
CA ARG A 22 -6.05 -1.83 5.44
C ARG A 22 -5.12 -2.46 6.46
N ARG A 23 -4.47 -3.58 6.12
CA ARG A 23 -3.50 -4.26 6.99
C ARG A 23 -2.29 -3.37 7.32
N LEU A 24 -1.83 -2.56 6.37
CA LEU A 24 -0.76 -1.58 6.64
C LEU A 24 -1.23 -0.51 7.62
N VAL A 25 -2.45 0.02 7.46
CA VAL A 25 -3.01 1.00 8.40
C VAL A 25 -3.12 0.41 9.80
N GLU A 26 -3.64 -0.82 9.92
CA GLU A 26 -3.72 -1.53 11.20
C GLU A 26 -2.32 -1.72 11.83
N ALA A 27 -1.32 -2.12 11.04
CA ALA A 27 0.05 -2.28 11.51
C ALA A 27 0.64 -0.95 12.02
N LEU A 28 0.42 0.16 11.32
CA LEU A 28 0.88 1.48 11.74
C LEU A 28 0.24 1.92 13.07
N VAL A 29 -1.06 1.66 13.27
CA VAL A 29 -1.73 1.97 14.54
C VAL A 29 -1.16 1.11 15.68
N ILE A 30 -0.83 -0.15 15.43
CA ILE A 30 -0.23 -1.02 16.44
C ILE A 30 1.21 -0.60 16.76
N GLU A 31 1.99 -0.21 15.76
CA GLU A 31 3.34 0.33 15.92
C GLU A 31 3.33 1.60 16.76
N ASP A 32 2.47 2.57 16.45
CA ASP A 32 2.31 3.82 17.20
C ASP A 32 1.97 3.56 18.67
N LYS A 33 1.06 2.63 18.96
CA LYS A 33 0.75 2.24 20.35
C LYS A 33 1.96 1.62 21.06
N ALA A 34 2.75 0.80 20.38
CA ALA A 34 3.96 0.21 20.95
C ALA A 34 5.03 1.27 21.22
N GLU A 35 5.14 2.27 20.35
CA GLU A 35 6.04 3.42 20.51
C GLU A 35 5.63 4.27 21.72
N GLN A 36 4.34 4.62 21.82
CA GLN A 36 3.79 5.36 22.95
C GLN A 36 4.01 4.62 24.28
N GLU A 37 3.81 3.31 24.32
CA GLU A 37 4.01 2.53 25.54
C GLU A 37 5.49 2.46 25.94
N SER A 38 6.39 2.25 24.98
CA SER A 38 7.84 2.28 25.23
C SER A 38 8.26 3.64 25.78
N HIS A 39 7.78 4.73 25.17
CA HIS A 39 8.10 6.09 25.61
C HIS A 39 7.51 6.39 27.00
N ARG A 40 6.27 5.98 27.26
CA ARG A 40 5.61 6.15 28.56
C ARG A 40 6.38 5.47 29.69
N LEU A 41 6.88 4.24 29.47
CA LEU A 41 7.67 3.52 30.47
C LEU A 41 9.04 4.18 30.72
N GLU A 42 9.67 4.72 29.68
CA GLU A 42 10.91 5.48 29.82
C GLU A 42 10.70 6.76 30.64
N LEU A 43 9.62 7.50 30.35
CA LEU A 43 9.25 8.68 31.13
C LEU A 43 8.97 8.34 32.58
N LEU A 44 8.31 7.20 32.86
CA LEU A 44 8.05 6.75 34.23
C LEU A 44 9.37 6.50 34.97
N ILE A 45 10.33 5.81 34.36
CA ILE A 45 11.66 5.63 34.97
C ILE A 45 12.34 6.98 35.22
N ALA A 46 12.26 7.93 34.29
CA ALA A 46 12.86 9.25 34.46
C ALA A 46 12.23 10.01 35.64
N GLN A 47 10.91 10.02 35.75
CA GLN A 47 10.17 10.66 36.84
C GLN A 47 10.49 10.04 38.21
N GLU A 48 10.50 8.71 38.29
CA GLU A 48 10.84 8.00 39.53
C GLU A 48 12.31 8.19 39.91
N THR A 49 13.20 8.29 38.92
CA THR A 49 14.61 8.61 39.15
C THR A 49 14.75 10.01 39.73
N GLU A 50 14.05 11.00 39.17
CA GLU A 50 14.04 12.38 39.68
C GLU A 50 13.59 12.41 41.15
N ALA A 51 12.47 11.75 41.47
CA ALA A 51 11.95 11.66 42.83
C ALA A 51 12.90 10.95 43.80
N ALA A 52 13.58 9.88 43.36
CA ALA A 52 14.55 9.16 44.18
C ALA A 52 15.88 9.93 44.39
N THR A 53 16.18 10.90 43.52
CA THR A 53 17.37 11.76 43.63
C THR A 53 17.13 13.09 44.34
N ASP A 54 15.89 13.37 44.78
CA ASP A 54 15.56 14.57 45.53
C ASP A 54 16.31 14.59 46.88
N ILE A 55 16.95 15.73 47.17
CA ILE A 55 17.68 15.97 48.42
C ILE A 55 16.78 15.95 49.66
N HIS A 56 15.46 16.13 49.47
CA HIS A 56 14.46 16.00 50.52
C HIS A 56 13.84 14.61 50.62
N GLY A 57 14.29 13.66 49.78
CA GLY A 57 13.84 12.28 49.79
C GLY A 57 14.23 11.54 51.07
N THR A 58 13.40 10.56 51.43
CA THR A 58 13.69 9.68 52.57
C THR A 58 14.45 8.43 52.12
N ASP A 59 15.24 7.82 53.00
CA ASP A 59 15.93 6.55 52.72
C ASP A 59 14.96 5.46 52.25
N ALA A 60 13.74 5.43 52.82
CA ALA A 60 12.68 4.50 52.41
C ALA A 60 12.25 4.68 50.94
N MET A 61 12.25 5.92 50.42
CA MET A 61 11.97 6.17 49.00
C MET A 61 13.08 5.64 48.10
N VAL A 62 14.34 5.82 48.51
CA VAL A 62 15.51 5.32 47.78
C VAL A 62 15.51 3.79 47.74
N GLU A 63 15.21 3.13 48.87
CA GLU A 63 15.09 1.68 48.94
C GLU A 63 13.94 1.14 48.10
N ALA A 64 12.78 1.80 48.12
CA ALA A 64 11.63 1.44 47.29
C ALA A 64 11.96 1.57 45.79
N PHE A 65 12.60 2.65 45.39
CA PHE A 65 13.07 2.86 44.01
C PHE A 65 14.09 1.79 43.60
N ALA A 66 15.07 1.49 44.46
CA ALA A 66 16.08 0.46 44.19
C ALA A 66 15.47 -0.93 44.01
N ALA A 67 14.41 -1.27 44.77
CA ALA A 67 13.67 -2.52 44.62
C ALA A 67 12.82 -2.56 43.33
N TRP A 68 12.24 -1.43 42.92
CA TRP A 68 11.37 -1.32 41.74
C TRP A 68 12.14 -1.27 40.41
N LEU A 69 13.27 -0.55 40.36
CA LEU A 69 14.01 -0.24 39.13
C LEU A 69 14.38 -1.46 38.26
N PRO A 70 14.80 -2.63 38.81
CA PRO A 70 15.11 -3.80 37.99
C PRO A 70 13.92 -4.34 37.20
N GLU A 71 12.72 -4.31 37.79
CA GLU A 71 11.48 -4.71 37.11
C GLU A 71 11.09 -3.67 36.05
N ALA A 72 11.15 -2.38 36.39
CA ALA A 72 10.86 -1.30 35.43
C ALA A 72 11.77 -1.37 34.18
N ARG A 73 13.07 -1.62 34.38
CA ARG A 73 14.03 -1.81 33.27
C ARG A 73 13.69 -3.02 32.39
N ARG A 74 13.22 -4.12 32.98
CA ARG A 74 12.76 -5.29 32.21
C ARG A 74 11.52 -4.96 31.38
N GLN A 75 10.59 -4.19 31.93
CA GLN A 75 9.40 -3.74 31.19
C GLN A 75 9.76 -2.83 30.01
N VAL A 76 10.65 -1.85 30.20
CA VAL A 76 11.17 -1.01 29.10
C VAL A 76 11.86 -1.86 28.03
N ALA A 77 12.71 -2.81 28.42
CA ALA A 77 13.38 -3.69 27.47
C ALA A 77 12.37 -4.53 26.65
N SER A 78 11.33 -5.06 27.30
CA SER A 78 10.25 -5.79 26.63
C SER A 78 9.43 -4.90 25.70
N ALA A 79 9.13 -3.66 26.11
CA ALA A 79 8.38 -2.71 25.29
C ALA A 79 9.17 -2.28 24.05
N ARG A 80 10.48 -2.04 24.20
CA ARG A 80 11.39 -1.77 23.08
C ARG A 80 11.48 -2.95 22.11
N GLN A 81 11.59 -4.18 22.62
CA GLN A 81 11.60 -5.36 21.77
C GLN A 81 10.27 -5.50 21.00
N LEU A 82 9.14 -5.29 21.67
CA LEU A 82 7.84 -5.27 21.02
C LEU A 82 7.77 -4.19 19.93
N LEU A 83 8.26 -2.98 20.19
CA LEU A 83 8.32 -1.90 19.19
C LEU A 83 9.14 -2.33 17.96
N LEU A 84 10.32 -2.92 18.14
CA LEU A 84 11.14 -3.43 17.05
C LEU A 84 10.40 -4.50 16.22
N ASP A 85 9.70 -5.42 16.89
CA ASP A 85 8.90 -6.45 16.21
C ASP A 85 7.76 -5.83 15.39
N ARG A 86 7.10 -4.77 15.91
CA ARG A 86 6.04 -4.04 15.20
C ARG A 86 6.56 -3.22 14.03
N GLN A 87 7.71 -2.56 14.18
CA GLN A 87 8.38 -1.89 13.08
C GLN A 87 8.72 -2.85 11.94
N ALA A 88 9.25 -4.04 12.26
CA ALA A 88 9.53 -5.08 11.28
C ALA A 88 8.25 -5.58 10.58
N GLU A 89 7.14 -5.70 11.32
CA GLU A 89 5.83 -6.03 10.73
C GLU A 89 5.33 -4.94 9.80
N THR A 90 5.39 -3.67 10.18
CA THR A 90 5.04 -2.55 9.29
C THR A 90 5.86 -2.55 8.01
N MET A 91 7.18 -2.79 8.10
CA MET A 91 8.04 -2.90 6.91
C MET A 91 7.59 -4.04 5.99
N ARG A 92 7.21 -5.20 6.56
CA ARG A 92 6.63 -6.32 5.79
C ARG A 92 5.33 -5.91 5.11
N ARG A 93 4.41 -5.23 5.80
CA ARG A 93 3.15 -4.75 5.20
C ARG A 93 3.36 -3.71 4.10
N ARG A 94 4.36 -2.83 4.23
CA ARG A 94 4.76 -1.89 3.17
C ARG A 94 5.27 -2.62 1.92
N ALA A 95 6.07 -3.67 2.11
CA ALA A 95 6.56 -4.49 1.01
C ALA A 95 5.41 -5.24 0.32
N GLU A 96 4.49 -5.83 1.09
CA GLU A 96 3.28 -6.48 0.57
C GLU A 96 2.42 -5.53 -0.27
N LEU A 97 2.14 -4.32 0.23
CA LEU A 97 1.36 -3.32 -0.51
C LEU A 97 2.05 -2.92 -1.82
N THR A 98 3.37 -2.71 -1.78
CA THR A 98 4.16 -2.42 -2.99
C THR A 98 4.02 -3.54 -4.02
N ALA A 99 4.17 -4.79 -3.59
CA ALA A 99 4.02 -5.95 -4.48
C ALA A 99 2.61 -6.05 -5.08
N CYS A 100 1.56 -5.79 -4.29
CA CYS A 100 0.18 -5.75 -4.78
C CYS A 100 0.00 -4.66 -5.85
N LYS A 101 0.52 -3.45 -5.62
CA LYS A 101 0.45 -2.33 -6.57
C LYS A 101 1.15 -2.67 -7.88
N THR A 102 2.39 -3.15 -7.82
CA THR A 102 3.13 -3.57 -9.03
C THR A 102 2.40 -4.67 -9.80
N ALA A 103 1.80 -5.64 -9.11
CA ALA A 103 1.02 -6.69 -9.75
C ALA A 103 -0.25 -6.14 -10.44
N LEU A 104 -0.93 -5.18 -9.82
CA LEU A 104 -2.09 -4.51 -10.42
C LEU A 104 -1.68 -3.72 -11.67
N GLU A 105 -0.66 -2.87 -11.57
CA GLU A 105 -0.14 -2.06 -12.68
C GLU A 105 0.30 -2.91 -13.88
N THR A 106 0.89 -4.09 -13.60
CA THR A 106 1.29 -5.05 -14.64
C THR A 106 0.08 -5.54 -15.44
N VAL A 107 -1.01 -5.92 -14.75
CA VAL A 107 -2.23 -6.42 -15.40
C VAL A 107 -2.96 -5.31 -16.14
N GLU A 108 -3.01 -4.10 -15.58
CA GLU A 108 -3.60 -2.93 -16.25
C GLU A 108 -2.84 -2.57 -17.53
N THR A 109 -1.50 -2.62 -17.49
CA THR A 109 -0.65 -2.42 -18.66
C THR A 109 -0.93 -3.47 -19.74
N LEU A 110 -1.04 -4.75 -19.35
CA LEU A 110 -1.35 -5.83 -20.28
C LEU A 110 -2.75 -5.67 -20.92
N GLN A 111 -3.74 -5.25 -20.14
CA GLN A 111 -5.09 -4.97 -20.65
C GLN A 111 -5.07 -3.84 -21.68
N LYS A 112 -4.33 -2.76 -21.40
CA LYS A 112 -4.16 -1.65 -22.33
C LYS A 112 -3.50 -2.10 -23.63
N GLN A 113 -2.42 -2.87 -23.55
CA GLN A 113 -1.74 -3.41 -24.73
C GLN A 113 -2.69 -4.24 -25.60
N ARG A 114 -3.52 -5.10 -25.01
CA ARG A 114 -4.52 -5.88 -25.77
C ARG A 114 -5.59 -5.01 -26.43
N GLN A 115 -6.02 -3.94 -25.77
CA GLN A 115 -6.98 -3.00 -26.35
C GLN A 115 -6.37 -2.24 -27.53
N ASP A 116 -5.11 -1.81 -27.40
CA ASP A 116 -4.38 -1.13 -28.46
C ASP A 116 -4.15 -2.05 -29.67
N GLU A 117 -3.79 -3.32 -29.44
CA GLU A 117 -3.68 -4.34 -30.50
C GLU A 117 -5.00 -4.59 -31.21
N ALA A 118 -6.09 -4.80 -30.46
CA ALA A 118 -7.42 -4.98 -31.03
C ALA A 118 -7.84 -3.75 -31.87
N ARG A 119 -7.51 -2.54 -31.39
CA ARG A 119 -7.80 -1.31 -32.11
C ARG A 119 -7.03 -1.22 -33.43
N ARG A 120 -5.73 -1.54 -33.43
CA ARG A 120 -4.92 -1.56 -34.65
C ARG A 120 -5.44 -2.54 -35.69
N VAL A 121 -5.87 -3.74 -35.26
CA VAL A 121 -6.48 -4.72 -36.18
C VAL A 121 -7.76 -4.16 -36.81
N ILE A 122 -8.62 -3.54 -36.00
CA ILE A 122 -9.84 -2.90 -36.49
C ILE A 122 -9.51 -1.79 -37.49
N ASP A 123 -8.57 -0.89 -37.15
CA ASP A 123 -8.18 0.21 -38.03
C ASP A 123 -7.53 -0.29 -39.33
N MET A 124 -6.76 -1.39 -39.30
CA MET A 124 -6.22 -2.06 -40.50
C MET A 124 -7.31 -2.66 -41.38
N VAL A 125 -8.31 -3.31 -40.79
CA VAL A 125 -9.46 -3.86 -41.54
C VAL A 125 -10.24 -2.73 -42.19
N TYR A 126 -10.51 -1.64 -41.47
CA TYR A 126 -11.16 -0.45 -42.04
C TYR A 126 -10.35 0.20 -43.17
N ALA A 127 -9.04 0.30 -43.02
CA ALA A 127 -8.17 0.86 -44.06
C ALA A 127 -8.22 0.00 -45.35
N ARG A 128 -8.14 -1.32 -45.21
CA ARG A 128 -8.27 -2.26 -46.33
C ARG A 128 -9.64 -2.18 -46.99
N ASP A 129 -10.72 -2.16 -46.21
CA ASP A 129 -12.08 -2.03 -46.73
C ASP A 129 -12.31 -0.71 -47.49
N LEU A 130 -11.57 0.35 -47.14
CA LEU A 130 -11.60 1.63 -47.86
C LEU A 130 -10.81 1.58 -49.18
N GLU A 131 -9.68 0.86 -49.21
CA GLU A 131 -8.89 0.63 -50.43
C GLU A 131 -9.63 -0.26 -51.45
N ASP A 132 -10.36 -1.27 -50.97
CA ASP A 132 -11.12 -2.22 -51.81
C ASP A 132 -12.45 -1.64 -52.36
N ARG A 133 -12.83 -0.40 -51.99
CA ARG A 133 -14.02 0.26 -52.56
C ARG A 133 -13.69 0.81 -53.95
N PRO A 134 -14.30 0.30 -55.04
CA PRO A 134 -14.09 0.87 -56.36
C PRO A 134 -14.62 2.31 -56.38
N PHE A 135 -13.77 3.23 -56.82
CA PHE A 135 -14.13 4.61 -57.10
C PHE A 135 -15.17 4.61 -58.23
N LYS A 136 -16.47 4.59 -57.89
CA LYS A 136 -17.51 4.90 -58.86
C LYS A 136 -17.32 6.36 -59.24
N ARG A 137 -16.66 6.61 -60.37
CA ARG A 137 -16.86 7.87 -61.09
C ARG A 137 -18.33 7.90 -61.47
N ASP A 138 -19.08 8.81 -60.87
CA ASP A 138 -20.39 9.19 -61.39
C ASP A 138 -20.15 9.85 -62.75
N ASP A 139 -20.11 9.03 -63.80
CA ASP A 139 -20.05 9.47 -65.21
C ASP A 139 -21.42 10.04 -65.67
N SER A 140 -22.31 10.41 -64.76
CA SER A 140 -23.63 10.99 -65.04
C SER A 140 -23.60 12.48 -65.43
N ILE A 141 -22.45 13.02 -65.88
CA ILE A 141 -22.35 14.36 -66.50
C ILE A 141 -21.82 14.25 -67.93
N ILE A 142 -22.40 13.36 -68.74
CA ILE A 142 -22.31 13.46 -70.21
C ILE A 142 -23.69 13.14 -70.78
N ASN A 143 -24.49 14.19 -71.01
CA ASN A 143 -25.40 14.37 -72.15
C ASN A 143 -26.36 15.54 -71.85
N ALA A 144 -25.94 16.75 -72.19
CA ALA A 144 -26.87 17.81 -72.55
C ALA A 144 -27.03 17.76 -74.07
N PRO A 145 -28.21 17.40 -74.61
CA PRO A 145 -28.47 17.49 -76.05
C PRO A 145 -28.92 18.91 -76.44
N ASP A 146 -28.33 19.38 -77.54
CA ASP A 146 -28.66 20.47 -78.49
C ASP A 146 -29.33 21.78 -77.99
#